data_AF-A0A367LTW2-F1
#
_entry.id   AF-A0A367LTW2-F1
#
_cell.length_a   1.000
_cell.length_b   1.000
_cell.length_c   1.000
_cell.angle_alpha   90.00
_cell.angle_beta   90.00
_cell.angle_gamma   90.00
#
_symmetry.space_group_name_H-M   'P 1'
#
loop_
_entity.id
_entity.type
_entity.pdbx_description
1 polymer ?
#
loop_
_entity_poly.entity_id
_entity_poly.type
_entity_poly.pdbx_seq_one_letter_code
_entity_poly.pdbx_strand_id
1 'polypeptide(L)'
;IARLAELGTPGRFVFPRPMTDRPGLDFSFSGLKTFTLNTWQRCVEAGDDSEQTRCDIALAFQTAVVETLLIKCRRALKQTGLKNLVIA
;
A
#
# COMPACT_ATOMS: atom_id res chain seq x y z
N ILE A 1 9.58 -5.85 5.89
CA ILE A 1 8.89 -4.88 5.00
C ILE A 1 9.14 -3.46 5.48
N ALA A 2 8.68 -3.03 6.66
CA ALA A 2 8.89 -1.65 7.14
C ALA A 2 10.35 -1.19 7.10
N ARG A 3 11.28 -2.00 7.62
CA ARG A 3 12.73 -1.73 7.53
C ARG A 3 13.28 -1.57 6.10
N LEU A 4 12.70 -2.27 5.13
CA LEU A 4 13.09 -2.12 3.71
C LEU A 4 12.46 -0.88 3.09
N ALA A 5 11.22 -0.56 3.47
CA ALA A 5 10.51 0.61 2.99
C ALA A 5 11.20 1.93 3.37
N GLU A 6 11.90 1.97 4.51
CA GLU A 6 12.72 3.10 4.95
C GLU A 6 13.82 3.48 3.95
N LEU A 7 14.30 2.50 3.17
CA LEU A 7 15.35 2.68 2.17
C LEU A 7 14.80 2.74 0.75
N GLY A 8 13.47 2.80 0.58
CA GLY A 8 12.83 2.83 -0.72
C GLY A 8 12.85 4.21 -1.37
N THR A 9 12.85 4.25 -2.69
CA THR A 9 12.73 5.45 -3.53
C THR A 9 11.26 5.79 -3.73
N PRO A 10 10.78 6.94 -3.24
CA PRO A 10 9.39 7.35 -3.41
C PRO A 10 9.00 7.48 -4.88
N GLY A 11 7.80 7.02 -5.23
CA GLY A 11 7.22 7.22 -6.57
C GLY A 11 7.71 6.28 -7.67
N ARG A 12 8.74 5.46 -7.43
CA ARG A 12 9.20 4.46 -8.42
C ARG A 12 8.11 3.45 -8.77
N PHE A 13 7.35 3.00 -7.79
CA PHE A 13 6.19 2.14 -7.99
C PHE A 13 4.95 2.74 -7.31
N VAL A 14 3.80 2.62 -7.99
CA VAL A 14 2.52 3.09 -7.47
C VAL A 14 1.55 1.91 -7.43
N PHE A 15 1.19 1.50 -6.21
CA PHE A 15 0.30 0.37 -5.99
C PHE A 15 -1.15 0.83 -5.92
N PRO A 16 -2.15 0.01 -6.33
CA PRO A 16 -3.54 0.41 -6.21
C PRO A 16 -3.94 0.60 -4.74
N ARG A 17 -4.94 1.44 -4.46
CA ARG A 17 -5.57 1.56 -3.14
C ARG A 17 -6.89 0.79 -3.19
N PRO A 18 -6.94 -0.47 -2.70
CA PRO A 18 -8.09 -1.32 -2.96
C PRO A 18 -9.36 -0.79 -2.28
N MET A 19 -10.49 -0.93 -2.97
CA MET A 19 -11.82 -0.61 -2.44
C MET A 19 -11.99 0.87 -2.02
N THR A 20 -11.16 1.79 -2.52
CA THR A 20 -11.30 3.24 -2.29
C THR A 20 -12.07 3.95 -3.40
N ASP A 21 -12.30 3.29 -4.53
CA ASP A 21 -13.08 3.76 -5.67
C ASP A 21 -14.60 3.74 -5.43
N ARG A 22 -15.06 2.92 -4.47
CA ARG A 22 -16.47 2.72 -4.11
C ARG A 22 -16.77 3.13 -2.66
N PRO A 23 -18.03 3.45 -2.31
CA PRO A 23 -18.41 3.71 -0.91
C PRO A 23 -18.24 2.45 -0.04
N GLY A 24 -18.25 2.64 1.29
CA GLY A 24 -18.13 1.56 2.27
C GLY A 24 -16.78 1.53 3.00
N LEU A 25 -16.76 0.76 4.08
CA LEU A 25 -15.65 0.66 5.04
C LEU A 25 -14.90 -0.68 4.97
N ASP A 26 -15.32 -1.60 4.11
CA ASP A 26 -14.65 -2.88 3.93
C ASP A 26 -13.25 -2.73 3.32
N PHE A 27 -12.40 -3.70 3.66
CA PHE A 27 -11.01 -3.79 3.24
C PHE A 27 -10.77 -5.03 2.38
N SER A 28 -9.81 -4.93 1.47
CA SER A 28 -9.24 -6.08 0.77
C SER A 28 -7.78 -5.82 0.45
N PHE A 29 -6.90 -6.71 0.90
CA PHE A 29 -5.46 -6.59 0.68
C PHE A 29 -4.87 -7.76 -0.12
N SER A 30 -5.67 -8.79 -0.44
CA SER A 30 -5.21 -9.94 -1.22
C SER A 30 -4.70 -9.54 -2.60
N GLY A 31 -5.37 -8.58 -3.25
CA GLY A 31 -4.93 -8.03 -4.53
C GLY A 31 -3.56 -7.37 -4.49
N LEU A 32 -3.18 -6.78 -3.34
CA LEU A 32 -1.85 -6.16 -3.18
C LEU A 32 -0.75 -7.23 -3.17
N LYS A 33 -0.97 -8.40 -2.56
CA LYS A 33 0.02 -9.49 -2.58
C LYS A 33 0.34 -9.91 -4.01
N THR A 34 -0.70 -10.14 -4.82
CA THR A 34 -0.53 -10.52 -6.22
C THR A 34 0.16 -9.42 -7.02
N PHE A 35 -0.22 -8.15 -6.79
CA PHE A 35 0.42 -7.01 -7.43
C PHE A 35 1.90 -6.88 -7.07
N THR A 36 2.28 -7.09 -5.79
CA THR A 36 3.67 -7.13 -5.32
C THR A 36 4.46 -8.20 -6.07
N LEU A 37 3.95 -9.44 -6.12
CA LEU A 37 4.63 -10.55 -6.76
C LEU A 37 4.85 -10.28 -8.25
N ASN A 38 3.82 -9.82 -8.95
CA ASN A 38 3.91 -9.52 -10.38
C ASN A 38 4.88 -8.37 -10.65
N THR A 39 4.92 -7.35 -9.78
CA THR A 39 5.87 -6.23 -9.90
C THR A 39 7.30 -6.72 -9.77
N TRP A 40 7.57 -7.55 -8.75
CA TRP A 40 8.89 -8.15 -8.55
C TRP A 40 9.32 -9.03 -9.73
N GLN A 41 8.45 -9.92 -10.20
CA GLN A 41 8.74 -10.81 -11.34
C GLN A 41 9.10 -10.02 -12.59
N ARG A 42 8.37 -8.94 -12.90
CA ARG A 42 8.68 -8.06 -14.04
C ARG A 42 10.04 -7.38 -13.92
N CYS A 43 10.42 -6.97 -12.71
CA CYS A 43 11.76 -6.39 -12.48
C CYS A 43 12.85 -7.43 -12.71
N VAL A 44 12.68 -8.64 -12.17
CA VAL A 44 13.63 -9.75 -12.37
C VAL A 44 13.76 -10.11 -13.85
N GLU A 45 12.64 -10.21 -14.57
CA GLU A 45 12.64 -10.46 -16.03
C GLU A 45 13.35 -9.35 -16.82
N ALA A 46 13.29 -8.11 -16.35
CA ALA A 46 14.00 -6.97 -16.91
C ALA A 46 15.47 -6.88 -16.46
N GLY A 47 15.97 -7.83 -15.66
CA GLY A 47 17.35 -7.87 -15.17
C GLY A 47 17.62 -6.99 -13.94
N ASP A 48 16.57 -6.58 -13.21
CA ASP A 48 16.68 -5.80 -11.98
C ASP A 48 16.12 -6.57 -10.78
N ASP A 49 16.97 -7.41 -10.19
CA ASP A 49 16.70 -8.18 -8.98
C ASP A 49 17.43 -7.60 -7.75
N SER A 50 17.78 -6.31 -7.81
CA SER A 50 18.56 -5.61 -6.80
C SER A 50 17.85 -5.50 -5.44
N GLU A 51 18.63 -5.34 -4.37
CA GLU A 51 18.10 -5.05 -3.05
C GLU A 51 17.31 -3.73 -3.04
N GLN A 52 17.75 -2.73 -3.79
CA GLN A 52 17.04 -1.45 -3.93
C GLN A 52 15.64 -1.64 -4.50
N THR A 53 15.47 -2.50 -5.50
CA THR A 53 14.15 -2.82 -6.06
C THR A 53 13.23 -3.46 -5.02
N ARG A 54 13.76 -4.27 -4.10
CA ARG A 54 12.99 -4.81 -2.97
C ARG A 54 12.57 -3.71 -2.00
N CYS A 55 13.46 -2.74 -1.71
CA CYS A 55 13.15 -1.58 -0.87
C CYS A 55 12.06 -0.71 -1.49
N ASP A 56 12.13 -0.45 -2.79
CA ASP A 56 11.18 0.40 -3.52
C ASP A 56 9.79 -0.25 -3.59
N ILE A 57 9.74 -1.57 -3.86
CA ILE A 57 8.50 -2.34 -3.81
C ILE A 57 7.91 -2.37 -2.39
N ALA A 58 8.76 -2.53 -1.36
CA ALA A 58 8.32 -2.51 0.03
C ALA A 58 7.71 -1.15 0.41
N LEU A 59 8.32 -0.05 -0.02
CA LEU A 59 7.79 1.31 0.18
C LEU A 59 6.45 1.50 -0.52
N ALA A 60 6.35 1.10 -1.79
CA ALA A 60 5.10 1.25 -2.55
C ALA A 60 3.95 0.43 -1.95
N PHE A 61 4.23 -0.81 -1.51
CA PHE A 61 3.26 -1.64 -0.81
C PHE A 61 2.83 -1.01 0.52
N GLN A 62 3.78 -0.59 1.35
CA GLN A 62 3.49 0.05 2.64
C GLN A 62 2.64 1.31 2.45
N THR A 63 2.99 2.15 1.48
CA THR A 63 2.26 3.38 1.15
C THR A 63 0.82 3.07 0.76
N ALA A 64 0.59 2.08 -0.11
CA ALA A 64 -0.76 1.70 -0.51
C ALA A 64 -1.62 1.17 0.65
N VAL A 65 -1.04 0.37 1.56
CA VAL A 65 -1.75 -0.12 2.75
C VAL A 65 -2.12 1.05 3.68
N VAL A 66 -1.15 1.89 4.04
CA VAL A 66 -1.36 3.02 4.96
C VAL A 66 -2.38 4.00 4.40
N GLU A 67 -2.31 4.34 3.11
CA GLU A 67 -3.28 5.23 2.50
C GLU A 67 -4.69 4.63 2.44
N THR A 68 -4.80 3.33 2.16
CA THR A 68 -6.11 2.64 2.18
C THR A 68 -6.73 2.72 3.57
N LEU A 69 -5.95 2.46 4.63
CA LEU A 69 -6.39 2.60 6.02
C LEU A 69 -6.83 4.04 6.31
N LEU A 70 -6.02 5.05 5.96
CA LEU A 70 -6.34 6.46 6.18
C LEU A 70 -7.64 6.88 5.49
N ILE A 71 -7.85 6.48 4.23
CA ILE A 71 -9.07 6.79 3.49
C ILE A 71 -10.29 6.22 4.20
N LYS A 72 -10.21 4.97 4.67
CA LYS A 72 -11.32 4.27 5.33
C LYS A 72 -11.59 4.82 6.72
N CYS A 73 -10.55 5.13 7.50
CA CYS A 73 -10.69 5.82 8.79
C CYS A 73 -11.33 7.20 8.64
N ARG A 74 -10.91 8.01 7.65
CA ARG A 74 -11.54 9.31 7.37
C ARG A 74 -13.01 9.19 7.00
N ARG A 75 -13.38 8.17 6.22
CA ARG A 75 -14.78 7.87 5.90
C ARG A 75 -15.58 7.50 7.15
N ALA A 76 -15.02 6.63 8.01
CA ALA A 76 -15.68 6.23 9.25
C ALA A 76 -15.90 7.42 10.20
N LEU A 77 -14.90 8.28 10.37
CA LEU A 77 -15.03 9.51 11.16
C LEU A 77 -16.13 10.42 10.59
N LYS A 78 -16.17 10.60 9.27
CA LYS A 78 -17.22 11.41 8.61
C LYS A 78 -18.62 10.80 8.78
N GLN A 79 -18.76 9.48 8.70
CA GLN A 79 -20.04 8.79 8.86
C GLN A 79 -20.55 8.80 10.31
N THR A 80 -19.65 8.72 11.29
CA THR A 80 -20.00 8.65 12.71
C THR A 80 -20.07 10.02 13.39
N GLY A 81 -19.46 11.06 12.80
CA GLY A 81 -19.32 12.38 13.41
C GLY A 81 -18.32 12.44 14.58
N LEU A 82 -17.59 11.35 14.83
CA LEU A 82 -16.57 11.30 15.88
C LEU A 82 -15.33 12.11 15.48
N LYS A 83 -14.66 12.67 16.48
CA LYS A 83 -13.44 13.47 16.31
C LYS A 83 -12.16 12.74 16.71
N ASN A 84 -12.31 11.57 17.34
CA ASN A 84 -11.20 10.78 17.88
C ASN A 84 -11.06 9.48 17.08
N LEU A 85 -9.84 9.15 16.68
CA LEU A 85 -9.47 7.89 16.06
C LEU A 85 -8.46 7.18 16.96
N VAL A 86 -8.72 5.92 17.30
CA VAL A 86 -7.80 5.08 18.07
C VAL A 86 -7.21 4.03 17.12
N ILE A 87 -5.90 3.79 17.22
CA ILE A 87 -5.18 2.71 16.54
C ILE A 87 -4.70 1.76 17.63
N ALA A 88 -5.03 0.48 17.51
CA ALA A 88 -4.73 -0.57 18.47
C ALA A 88 -4.22 -1.82 17.75
#